data_AF-A0A1I3UU72-F1
#
_entry.id   AF-A0A1I3UU72-F1
#
_cell.length_a   1.000
_cell.length_b   1.000
_cell.length_c   1.000
_cell.angle_alpha   90.00
_cell.angle_beta   90.00
_cell.angle_gamma   90.00
#
_symmetry.space_group_name_H-M   'P 1'
#
loop_
_entity.id
_entity.type
_entity.pdbx_description
1 polymer ?
#
loop_
_entity_poly.entity_id
_entity_poly.type
_entity_poly.pdbx_seq_one_letter_code
_entity_poly.pdbx_strand_id
1 'polypeptide(L)'
;MAKVSVNLDDDLDDDTGSRKLKDLAAPLPSVSKAKSSALKGARRVQFSFTNVPEPIKEAFAQEARKRGLTKKELLYECLRAGGIDIPATAEIDGRRR
;
A
#
# COMPACT_ATOMS: atom_id res chain seq x y z
N MET A 1 -45.33 -28.14 21.30
CA MET A 1 -44.15 -27.70 20.52
C MET A 1 -42.91 -28.06 21.32
N ALA A 2 -42.09 -28.99 20.82
CA ALA A 2 -40.88 -29.41 21.49
C ALA A 2 -39.82 -28.29 21.37
N LYS A 3 -39.33 -27.78 22.49
CA LYS A 3 -38.23 -26.81 22.51
C LYS A 3 -36.95 -27.54 22.10
N VAL A 4 -36.47 -27.27 20.90
CA VAL A 4 -35.15 -27.71 20.43
C VAL A 4 -34.12 -26.82 21.12
N SER A 5 -33.39 -27.37 22.09
CA SER A 5 -32.24 -26.72 22.70
C SER A 5 -31.02 -26.97 21.80
N VAL A 6 -30.58 -25.92 21.11
CA VAL A 6 -29.31 -25.93 20.38
C VAL A 6 -28.23 -25.55 21.38
N ASN A 7 -27.37 -26.51 21.76
CA ASN A 7 -26.13 -26.20 22.45
C ASN A 7 -25.18 -25.61 21.42
N LEU A 8 -24.90 -24.31 21.57
CA LEU A 8 -23.92 -23.59 20.78
C LEU A 8 -22.63 -23.47 21.61
N ASP A 9 -22.04 -24.62 21.93
CA ASP A 9 -20.67 -24.66 22.45
C ASP A 9 -19.74 -24.51 21.25
N ASP A 10 -19.54 -23.26 20.86
CA ASP A 10 -18.65 -22.85 19.78
C ASP A 10 -17.21 -22.79 20.33
N ASP A 11 -16.64 -23.96 20.65
CA ASP A 11 -15.20 -24.13 20.91
C ASP A 11 -14.43 -24.04 19.58
N LEU A 12 -14.51 -22.89 18.91
CA LEU A 12 -13.79 -22.60 17.66
C LEU A 12 -12.42 -21.95 17.91
N ASP A 13 -11.75 -22.30 19.00
CA ASP A 13 -10.31 -22.06 19.18
C ASP A 13 -9.48 -23.23 18.59
N ASP A 14 -9.90 -23.79 17.46
CA ASP A 14 -9.08 -24.76 16.73
C ASP A 14 -8.00 -24.03 15.91
N ASP A 15 -6.85 -23.81 16.55
CA ASP A 15 -5.62 -23.29 15.94
C ASP A 15 -5.20 -24.10 14.69
N THR A 16 -5.72 -25.33 14.52
CA THR A 16 -5.48 -26.19 13.35
C THR A 16 -6.14 -25.65 12.07
N GLY A 17 -7.33 -25.05 12.16
CA GLY A 17 -7.99 -24.40 11.03
C GLY A 17 -7.21 -23.17 10.54
N SER A 18 -6.66 -22.40 11.48
CA SER A 18 -5.82 -21.24 11.19
C SER A 18 -4.50 -21.62 10.50
N ARG A 19 -3.89 -22.75 10.89
CA ARG A 19 -2.66 -23.29 10.28
C ARG A 19 -2.86 -23.74 8.84
N LYS A 20 -3.93 -24.49 8.54
CA LYS A 20 -4.23 -24.94 7.15
C LYS A 20 -4.45 -23.76 6.20
N LEU A 21 -5.17 -22.72 6.67
CA LEU A 21 -5.36 -21.49 5.89
C LEU A 21 -4.05 -20.73 5.69
N LYS A 22 -3.16 -20.67 6.69
CA LYS A 22 -1.82 -20.08 6.57
C LYS A 22 -0.94 -20.86 5.58
N ASP A 23 -0.98 -22.19 5.59
CA ASP A 23 -0.20 -23.02 4.67
C ASP A 23 -0.69 -22.89 3.22
N LEU A 24 -2.01 -22.82 3.00
CA LEU A 24 -2.60 -22.58 1.68
C LEU A 24 -2.35 -21.15 1.17
N ALA A 25 -2.27 -20.17 2.07
CA ALA A 25 -2.00 -18.77 1.74
C ALA A 25 -0.49 -18.44 1.69
N ALA A 26 0.39 -19.32 2.16
CA ALA A 26 1.84 -19.13 2.18
C ALA A 26 2.48 -18.73 0.84
N PRO A 27 2.05 -19.26 -0.33
CA PRO A 27 2.60 -18.83 -1.61
C PRO A 27 2.07 -17.48 -2.09
N LEU A 28 0.99 -16.95 -1.50
CA LEU A 28 0.38 -15.68 -1.89
C LEU A 28 0.94 -14.54 -1.04
N PRO A 29 1.42 -13.44 -1.64
CA PRO A 29 1.80 -12.28 -0.87
C PRO A 29 0.58 -11.75 -0.11
N SER A 30 0.76 -11.34 1.15
CA SER A 30 -0.27 -10.64 1.91
C SER A 30 -0.81 -9.44 1.13
N VAL A 31 -2.05 -9.02 1.37
CA VAL A 31 -2.69 -7.92 0.60
C VAL A 31 -1.81 -6.66 0.54
N SER A 32 -1.12 -6.32 1.64
CA SER A 32 -0.15 -5.23 1.70
C SER A 32 1.08 -5.48 0.83
N LYS A 33 1.62 -6.71 0.81
CA LYS A 33 2.79 -7.12 0.03
C LYS A 33 2.46 -7.26 -1.46
N ALA A 34 1.22 -7.64 -1.79
CA ALA A 34 0.71 -7.73 -3.16
C ALA A 34 0.64 -6.34 -3.82
N LYS A 35 0.19 -5.31 -3.08
CA LYS A 35 0.17 -3.92 -3.55
C LYS A 35 1.58 -3.39 -3.84
N SER A 36 2.53 -3.58 -2.91
CA SER A 36 3.90 -3.14 -3.13
C SER A 36 4.59 -3.92 -4.26
N SER A 37 4.38 -5.24 -4.36
CA SER A 37 4.90 -6.03 -5.49
C SER A 37 4.31 -5.64 -6.84
N ALA A 38 3.01 -5.32 -6.90
CA ALA A 38 2.37 -4.83 -8.11
C ALA A 38 2.96 -3.48 -8.55
N LEU A 39 3.21 -2.57 -7.60
CA LEU A 39 3.83 -1.27 -7.88
C LEU A 39 5.30 -1.39 -8.27
N LYS A 40 6.04 -2.39 -7.77
CA LYS A 40 7.40 -2.69 -8.25
C LYS A 40 7.40 -3.15 -9.72
N GLY A 41 6.44 -4.00 -10.10
CA GLY A 41 6.32 -4.53 -11.47
C GLY A 41 5.61 -3.61 -12.48
N ALA A 42 4.91 -2.59 -12.00
CA ALA A 42 4.12 -1.71 -12.86
C ALA A 42 4.96 -0.88 -13.84
N ARG A 43 4.45 -0.72 -15.07
CA ARG A 43 5.06 0.13 -16.10
C ARG A 43 5.18 1.57 -15.60
N ARG A 44 6.39 2.13 -15.67
CA ARG A 44 6.65 3.54 -15.36
C ARG A 44 6.21 4.40 -16.55
N VAL A 45 5.34 5.38 -16.31
CA VAL A 45 4.81 6.30 -17.33
C VAL A 45 5.20 7.73 -17.00
N GLN A 46 5.30 8.58 -18.02
CA GLN A 46 5.54 10.01 -17.82
C GLN A 46 4.33 10.66 -17.15
N PHE A 47 4.59 11.55 -16.18
CA PHE A 47 3.57 12.32 -15.48
C PHE A 47 3.91 13.80 -15.59
N SER A 48 3.04 14.58 -16.24
CA SER A 48 3.26 16.00 -16.51
C SER A 48 1.98 16.80 -16.32
N PHE A 49 2.09 17.97 -15.70
CA PHE A 49 0.99 18.92 -15.60
C PHE A 49 1.16 20.04 -16.63
N THR A 50 0.10 20.30 -17.41
CA THR A 50 0.01 21.45 -18.31
C THR A 50 -0.56 22.65 -17.56
N ASN A 51 -0.14 23.87 -17.94
CA ASN A 51 -0.70 25.14 -17.44
C ASN A 51 -0.67 25.36 -15.91
N VAL A 52 0.35 24.85 -15.22
CA VAL A 52 0.55 25.18 -13.79
C VAL A 52 1.29 26.53 -13.66
N PRO A 53 0.77 27.47 -12.86
CA PRO A 53 1.43 28.74 -12.58
C PRO A 53 2.87 28.56 -12.10
N GLU A 54 3.77 29.40 -12.61
CA GLU A 54 5.18 29.38 -12.26
C GLU A 54 5.44 29.45 -10.74
N PRO A 55 4.76 30.31 -9.96
CA PRO A 55 5.00 30.39 -8.52
C PRO A 55 4.74 29.08 -7.78
N ILE A 56 3.76 28.28 -8.25
CA ILE A 56 3.42 26.99 -7.64
C ILE A 56 4.52 25.96 -7.94
N LYS A 57 5.03 25.95 -9.18
CA LYS A 57 6.16 25.07 -9.54
C LYS A 57 7.41 25.39 -8.73
N GLU A 58 7.67 26.67 -8.51
CA GLU A 58 8.80 27.12 -7.69
C GLU A 58 8.63 26.76 -6.22
N ALA A 59 7.45 27.03 -5.64
CA ALA A 59 7.14 26.67 -4.26
C ALA A 59 7.33 25.16 -4.03
N PHE A 60 6.83 24.33 -4.95
CA PHE A 60 7.03 22.87 -4.88
C PHE A 60 8.50 22.46 -4.98
N ALA A 61 9.28 23.11 -5.86
CA ALA A 61 10.71 22.84 -5.99
C ALA A 61 11.50 23.28 -4.75
N GLN A 62 11.13 24.41 -4.14
CA GLN A 62 11.73 24.91 -2.91
C GLN A 62 11.41 23.99 -1.73
N GLU A 63 10.17 23.54 -1.61
CA GLU A 63 9.75 22.63 -0.54
C GLU A 63 10.49 21.29 -0.62
N ALA A 64 10.67 20.75 -1.84
CA ALA A 64 11.45 19.55 -2.06
C ALA A 64 12.91 19.75 -1.61
N ARG A 65 13.52 20.88 -1.98
CA ARG A 65 14.89 21.23 -1.58
C ARG A 65 15.03 21.41 -0.06
N LYS A 66 14.09 22.10 0.59
CA LYS A 66 14.09 22.32 2.05
C LYS A 66 14.08 21.00 2.81
N ARG A 67 13.34 20.00 2.32
CA ARG A 67 13.24 18.67 2.92
C ARG A 67 14.36 17.71 2.49
N GLY A 68 15.24 18.13 1.58
CA GLY A 68 16.26 17.26 1.00
C GLY A 68 15.70 16.11 0.15
N LEU A 69 14.46 16.25 -0.33
CA LEU A 69 13.74 15.25 -1.11
C LEU A 69 13.79 15.56 -2.60
N THR A 70 13.68 14.52 -3.42
CA THR A 70 13.41 14.72 -4.84
C THR A 70 11.97 15.20 -5.04
N LYS A 71 11.71 15.93 -6.14
CA LYS A 71 10.35 16.35 -6.54
C LYS A 71 9.36 15.17 -6.60
N LYS A 72 9.84 13.99 -6.98
CA LYS A 72 9.06 12.77 -7.07
C LYS A 72 8.69 12.21 -5.68
N GLU A 73 9.63 12.24 -4.74
CA GLU A 73 9.37 11.84 -3.36
C GLU A 73 8.39 12.77 -2.66
N LEU A 74 8.57 14.09 -2.84
CA LEU A 74 7.62 15.07 -2.33
C LEU A 74 6.22 14.83 -2.91
N LEU A 75 6.11 14.52 -4.20
CA LEU A 75 4.82 14.18 -4.81
C LEU A 75 4.18 12.97 -4.12
N TYR A 76 4.93 11.91 -3.86
CA TYR A 76 4.40 10.74 -3.17
C TYR A 76 3.99 11.05 -1.73
N GLU A 77 4.72 11.90 -1.01
CA GLU A 77 4.29 12.37 0.31
C GLU A 77 2.99 13.15 0.26
N CYS A 78 2.83 14.07 -0.69
CA CYS A 78 1.59 14.82 -0.88
C CYS A 78 0.40 13.89 -1.19
N LEU A 79 0.61 12.88 -2.05
CA LEU A 79 -0.43 11.91 -2.38
C LEU A 79 -0.78 11.01 -1.18
N ARG A 80 0.21 10.60 -0.37
CA ARG A 80 -0.02 9.88 0.89
C ARG A 80 -0.80 10.71 1.90
N ALA A 81 -0.43 11.99 2.06
CA ALA A 81 -1.16 12.92 2.92
C ALA A 81 -2.60 13.13 2.45
N GLY A 82 -2.86 13.03 1.14
CA GLY A 82 -4.18 13.01 0.53
C GLY A 82 -4.95 11.68 0.68
N GLY A 83 -4.41 10.71 1.41
CA GLY A 83 -5.07 9.42 1.68
C GLY A 83 -4.84 8.34 0.62
N ILE A 84 -3.97 8.58 -0.38
CA ILE A 84 -3.61 7.55 -1.35
C ILE A 84 -2.57 6.62 -0.72
N ASP A 85 -2.91 5.33 -0.65
CA ASP A 85 -2.05 4.26 -0.13
C ASP A 85 -0.88 3.99 -1.10
N ILE A 86 0.15 4.84 -1.04
CA ILE A 86 1.39 4.73 -1.80
C ILE A 86 2.50 4.27 -0.85
N PRO A 87 3.13 3.10 -1.11
CA PRO A 87 4.21 2.60 -0.26
C PRO A 87 5.43 3.55 -0.24
N ALA A 88 6.33 3.31 0.70
CA ALA A 88 7.56 4.08 0.80
C ALA A 88 8.40 3.95 -0.49
N THR A 89 9.17 4.99 -0.84
CA THR A 89 10.01 4.97 -2.05
C THR A 89 10.98 3.79 -2.08
N ALA A 90 11.51 3.41 -0.92
CA ALA A 90 12.38 2.24 -0.76
C ALA A 90 11.68 0.91 -1.11
N GLU A 91 10.37 0.83 -0.93
CA GLU A 91 9.57 -0.37 -1.18
C GLU A 91 9.12 -0.51 -2.64
N ILE A 92 9.01 0.61 -3.37
CA ILE A 92 8.62 0.63 -4.80
C ILE A 92 9.82 0.75 -5.75
N ASP A 93 11.04 0.74 -5.20
CA ASP A 93 12.26 0.76 -6.01
C ASP A 93 12.37 -0.55 -6.80
N GLY A 94 12.12 -0.46 -8.12
CA GLY A 94 12.15 -1.58 -9.04
C GLY A 94 13.54 -2.21 -9.23
N ARG A 95 14.60 -1.60 -8.69
CA ARG A 95 15.96 -2.16 -8.67
C ARG A 95 16.14 -3.21 -7.58
N ARG A 96 15.37 -3.15 -6.49
CA ARG A 96 15.41 -4.12 -5.38
C ARG A 96 14.31 -5.17 -5.62
N ARG A 97 14.63 -6.18 -6.42
CA ARG A 97 13.77 -7.36 -6.62
C ARG A 97 13.79 -8.23 -5.36
#